data_AF-A0A5M3XCI5-F1
#
_entry.id   AF-A0A5M3XCI5-F1
#
_cell.length_a   1.000
_cell.length_b   1.000
_cell.length_c   1.000
_cell.angle_alpha   90.00
_cell.angle_beta   90.00
_cell.angle_gamma   90.00
#
_symmetry.space_group_name_H-M   'P 1'
#
loop_
_entity.id
_entity.type
_entity.pdbx_description
1 polymer ?
#
loop_
_entity_poly.entity_id
_entity_poly.type
_entity_poly.pdbx_seq_one_letter_code
_entity_poly.pdbx_strand_id
1 'polypeptide(L)'
;MTMLTESVCDALLGVEGWHAEPWPVDVPALLGSESPRPPRPFTIGRADDRGAVFAYRMLRRRVFVEDQGLFGDSDLDFHDDDPRTVVLVARDPAGSVIGGVRLGPAADGPDTGWWRGGRLVVAPGQRGAPGVGPALVRAACAHAEEAGVVRFDADVQARHESLFVRLGWRRVRPVAVQSVPHVLMRWPIGRVAAAAAGKAALGPLLRGLDLGGRGFVGDDGAPVPGGDLVAACDAILPSMVERDPDWAGWCAVLVNVNDLAAMGAAPVGLLDALGARDASFAARVLAGLHRASDAYGVPVLGGHTQFGVPAALSVTALGRTAHPVPGGGGRPGQRVRLTADLGGRWRPGYTGRQWDSTSMRTPAELRTMIGAVGTARPAAAKDVSMAGIAGTLGMLAEASSCGAVLDMSRLPRPQGATMGDWLTCFPGFAMLTADVPDAPGLSAGPATGAECGELTTGRGVRLRWPDGELTEALSGPVTGMGPA
;
A
#
# COMPACT_ATOMS: atom_id res chain seq x y z
N MET A 1 2.45 11.95 -42.23
CA MET A 1 2.41 11.15 -43.48
C MET A 1 2.17 9.72 -43.02
N THR A 2 0.96 9.13 -43.03
CA THR A 2 -0.15 9.17 -43.99
C THR A 2 -1.46 8.82 -43.24
N MET A 3 -2.58 9.47 -43.61
CA MET A 3 -3.94 9.13 -43.17
C MET A 3 -4.49 7.91 -43.92
N LEU A 4 -5.23 7.03 -43.23
CA LEU A 4 -6.27 6.13 -43.77
C LEU A 4 -7.25 5.82 -42.59
N THR A 5 -8.38 6.52 -42.46
CA THR A 5 -9.76 6.21 -42.90
C THR A 5 -10.51 5.16 -42.09
N GLU A 6 -11.63 5.62 -41.51
CA GLU A 6 -12.79 4.85 -41.03
C GLU A 6 -13.27 3.81 -42.04
N SER A 7 -13.58 2.61 -41.56
CA SER A 7 -14.72 1.77 -41.96
C SER A 7 -14.44 0.34 -41.50
N VAL A 8 -15.23 -0.14 -40.53
CA VAL A 8 -15.83 -1.49 -40.38
C VAL A 8 -16.27 -1.59 -38.91
N CYS A 9 -17.53 -1.25 -38.62
CA CYS A 9 -18.22 -1.75 -37.40
C CYS A 9 -19.76 -1.61 -37.43
N ASP A 10 -20.40 -1.28 -38.56
CA ASP A 10 -21.85 -1.05 -38.63
C ASP A 10 -22.69 -2.28 -39.05
N ALA A 11 -22.25 -3.51 -38.76
CA ALA A 11 -22.93 -4.70 -39.27
C ALA A 11 -23.24 -5.83 -38.26
N LEU A 12 -23.32 -5.56 -36.95
CA LEU A 12 -23.61 -6.61 -35.97
C LEU A 12 -24.53 -6.21 -34.78
N LEU A 13 -25.49 -5.30 -34.97
CA LEU A 13 -26.53 -5.06 -33.96
C LEU A 13 -27.93 -5.05 -34.60
N GLY A 14 -28.41 -6.24 -34.95
CA GLY A 14 -29.84 -6.46 -35.18
C GLY A 14 -30.53 -6.77 -33.85
N VAL A 15 -31.00 -5.75 -33.15
CA VAL A 15 -31.92 -5.90 -32.02
C VAL A 15 -32.89 -4.71 -31.97
N GLU A 16 -34.14 -4.90 -32.39
CA GLU A 16 -35.25 -4.04 -31.94
C GLU A 16 -36.45 -4.92 -31.60
N GLY A 17 -36.96 -4.76 -30.37
CA GLY A 17 -38.21 -5.37 -29.93
C GLY A 17 -38.23 -5.82 -28.47
N TRP A 18 -38.02 -4.91 -27.50
CA TRP A 18 -38.43 -5.15 -26.12
C TRP A 18 -39.15 -3.91 -25.56
N HIS A 19 -40.44 -4.09 -25.29
CA HIS A 19 -41.30 -3.14 -24.61
C HIS A 19 -40.85 -2.95 -23.15
N ALA A 20 -40.69 -1.69 -22.74
CA ALA A 20 -40.45 -1.34 -21.34
C ALA A 20 -41.79 -1.22 -20.60
N GLU A 21 -42.06 -2.13 -19.66
CA GLU A 21 -43.02 -1.88 -18.59
C GLU A 21 -42.34 -1.08 -17.46
N PRO A 22 -43.03 -0.09 -16.85
CA PRO A 22 -42.46 0.72 -15.80
C PRO A 22 -42.39 -0.08 -14.49
N TRP A 23 -41.17 -0.35 -14.01
CA TRP A 23 -40.96 -0.84 -12.65
C TRP A 23 -41.51 0.16 -11.62
N PRO A 24 -42.22 -0.30 -10.58
CA PRO A 24 -42.60 0.58 -9.48
C PRO A 24 -41.33 1.04 -8.79
N VAL A 25 -41.08 2.35 -8.83
CA VAL A 25 -40.09 3.02 -8.00
C VAL A 25 -40.47 2.79 -6.55
N ASP A 26 -39.74 1.91 -5.87
CA ASP A 26 -39.75 1.83 -4.41
C ASP A 26 -39.08 3.10 -3.86
N VAL A 27 -39.94 4.07 -3.56
CA VAL A 27 -39.67 5.39 -2.96
C VAL A 27 -38.91 5.38 -1.60
N PRO A 28 -38.72 4.28 -0.83
CA PRO A 28 -37.98 4.34 0.44
C PRO A 28 -36.46 4.62 0.33
N ALA A 29 -35.84 4.50 -0.86
CA ALA A 29 -34.39 4.78 -1.01
C ALA A 29 -34.03 6.28 -0.99
N LEU A 30 -35.01 7.17 -1.15
CA LEU A 30 -34.82 8.63 -1.25
C LEU A 30 -35.06 9.39 0.06
N LEU A 31 -35.59 8.73 1.09
CA LEU A 31 -35.82 9.32 2.42
C LEU A 31 -35.12 8.44 3.46
N GLY A 32 -33.83 8.66 3.64
CA GLY A 32 -33.03 7.96 4.63
C GLY A 32 -33.71 7.97 6.01
N SER A 33 -34.29 6.84 6.38
CA SER A 33 -34.70 6.59 7.75
C SER A 33 -33.47 6.12 8.53
N GLU A 34 -32.51 7.02 8.74
CA GLU A 34 -31.69 6.89 9.92
C GLU A 34 -32.63 7.03 11.10
N SER A 35 -33.02 5.90 11.72
CA SER A 35 -33.49 5.95 13.10
C SER A 35 -32.41 6.72 13.87
N PRO A 36 -32.69 7.91 14.44
CA PRO A 36 -31.66 8.70 15.09
C PRO A 36 -31.08 7.83 16.20
N ARG A 37 -29.81 7.42 16.06
CA ARG A 37 -29.10 6.87 17.21
C ARG A 37 -29.20 7.96 18.28
N PRO A 38 -29.69 7.65 19.49
CA PRO A 38 -29.75 8.66 20.53
C PRO A 38 -28.36 9.30 20.65
N PRO A 39 -28.28 10.64 20.72
CA PRO A 39 -27.01 11.33 20.76
C PRO A 39 -26.19 10.75 21.91
N ARG A 40 -24.95 10.35 21.61
CA ARG A 40 -24.05 9.87 22.66
C ARG A 40 -23.88 11.01 23.67
N PRO A 41 -23.92 10.74 24.97
CA PRO A 41 -23.74 11.78 25.99
C PRO A 41 -22.29 12.25 26.09
N PHE A 42 -21.48 12.06 25.04
CA PHE A 42 -20.09 12.46 24.95
C PHE A 42 -19.62 12.53 23.49
N THR A 43 -18.59 13.33 23.25
CA THR A 43 -17.83 13.37 21.99
C THR A 43 -16.42 12.86 22.21
N ILE A 44 -15.77 12.34 21.17
CA ILE A 44 -14.35 11.94 21.22
C ILE A 44 -13.60 12.79 20.21
N GLY A 45 -12.47 13.35 20.64
CA GLY A 45 -11.57 14.12 19.79
C GLY A 45 -10.14 14.03 20.29
N ARG A 46 -9.21 14.54 19.48
CA ARG A 46 -7.82 14.70 19.89
C ARG A 46 -7.72 15.74 21.01
N ALA A 47 -6.83 15.50 21.96
CA ALA A 47 -6.48 16.48 22.98
C ALA A 47 -5.54 17.52 22.37
N ASP A 48 -6.11 18.55 21.73
CA ASP A 48 -5.37 19.57 21.00
C ASP A 48 -4.82 20.70 21.90
N ASP A 49 -5.23 20.73 23.17
CA ASP A 49 -4.83 21.74 24.14
C ASP A 49 -4.16 21.12 25.38
N ARG A 50 -3.26 21.90 26.02
CA ARG A 50 -2.54 21.48 27.22
C ARG A 50 -3.47 21.15 28.39
N GLY A 51 -4.63 21.81 28.47
CA GLY A 51 -5.64 21.57 29.51
C GLY A 51 -6.27 20.19 29.40
N ALA A 52 -6.61 19.74 28.20
CA ALA A 52 -7.15 18.42 27.94
C ALA A 52 -6.15 17.30 28.23
N VAL A 53 -4.90 17.48 27.81
CA VAL A 53 -3.81 16.54 28.13
C VAL A 53 -3.58 16.48 29.64
N PHE A 54 -3.60 17.63 30.32
CA PHE A 54 -3.48 17.69 31.78
C PHE A 54 -4.65 16.98 32.47
N ALA A 55 -5.90 17.25 32.06
CA ALA A 55 -7.08 16.60 32.62
C ALA A 55 -7.05 15.07 32.43
N TYR A 56 -6.61 14.59 31.26
CA TYR A 56 -6.37 13.18 31.00
C TYR A 56 -5.29 12.58 31.92
N ARG A 57 -4.15 13.27 32.11
CA ARG A 57 -3.08 12.82 33.03
C ARG A 57 -3.57 12.77 34.49
N MET A 58 -4.35 13.75 34.93
CA MET A 58 -4.95 13.74 36.27
C MET A 58 -5.91 12.56 36.44
N LEU A 59 -6.72 12.27 35.42
CA LEU A 59 -7.64 11.13 35.45
C LEU A 59 -6.88 9.79 35.52
N ARG A 60 -5.78 9.65 34.76
CA ARG A 60 -4.89 8.48 34.81
C ARG A 60 -4.26 8.30 36.18
N ARG A 61 -3.71 9.36 36.77
CA ARG A 61 -3.11 9.34 38.11
C ARG A 61 -4.13 8.84 39.14
N ARG A 62 -5.32 9.44 39.16
CA ARG A 62 -6.40 9.02 40.07
C ARG A 62 -6.75 7.55 39.91
N VAL A 63 -6.94 7.07 38.68
CA VAL A 63 -7.45 5.71 38.46
C VAL A 63 -6.37 4.63 38.55
N PHE A 64 -5.14 4.90 38.10
CA PHE A 64 -4.07 3.90 38.05
C PHE A 64 -3.14 3.96 39.27
N VAL A 65 -2.84 5.14 39.79
CA VAL A 65 -1.97 5.32 40.97
C VAL A 65 -2.82 5.23 42.23
N GLU A 66 -3.82 6.10 42.38
CA GLU A 66 -4.55 6.25 43.66
C GLU A 66 -5.57 5.11 43.87
N ASP A 67 -6.45 4.85 42.89
CA ASP A 67 -7.54 3.87 43.05
C ASP A 67 -7.08 2.41 42.90
N GLN A 68 -6.10 2.14 42.02
CA GLN A 68 -5.66 0.79 41.69
C GLN A 68 -4.32 0.39 42.31
N GLY A 69 -3.48 1.35 42.73
CA GLY A 69 -2.11 1.06 43.19
C GLY A 69 -1.26 0.36 42.13
N LEU A 70 -1.55 0.55 40.84
CA LEU A 70 -0.83 -0.10 39.73
C LEU A 70 0.58 0.47 39.56
N PHE A 71 0.79 1.72 39.95
CA PHE A 71 2.07 2.42 39.93
C PHE A 71 2.30 3.07 41.29
N GLY A 72 3.57 3.26 41.67
CA GLY A 72 3.94 3.91 42.94
C GLY A 72 3.62 5.40 42.97
N ASP A 73 4.42 6.21 42.27
CA ASP A 73 4.31 7.68 42.33
C ASP A 73 3.67 8.32 41.08
N SER A 74 3.90 7.72 39.91
CA SER A 74 3.49 8.26 38.62
C SER A 74 3.27 7.14 37.60
N ASP A 75 2.28 7.30 36.73
CA ASP A 75 2.04 6.41 35.61
C ASP A 75 2.64 6.92 34.28
N LEU A 76 3.39 8.04 34.33
CA LEU A 76 4.06 8.63 33.18
C LEU A 76 5.23 7.76 32.70
N ASP A 77 5.44 7.72 31.39
CA ASP A 77 6.58 7.06 30.76
C ASP A 77 7.01 7.79 29.47
N PHE A 78 8.04 7.29 28.79
CA PHE A 78 8.63 7.94 27.61
C PHE A 78 7.63 8.24 26.48
N HIS A 79 6.54 7.45 26.37
CA HIS A 79 5.51 7.71 25.36
C HIS A 79 4.76 9.02 25.63
N ASP A 80 4.68 9.48 26.88
CA ASP A 80 4.02 10.76 27.21
C ASP A 80 4.82 11.98 26.76
N ASP A 81 6.11 11.82 26.46
CA ASP A 81 7.02 12.85 26.01
C ASP A 81 7.33 12.76 24.50
N ASP A 82 6.98 11.64 23.85
CA ASP A 82 7.11 11.48 22.40
C ASP A 82 6.12 12.40 21.64
N PRO A 83 6.60 13.34 20.81
CA PRO A 83 5.73 14.26 20.06
C PRO A 83 4.80 13.56 19.06
N ARG A 84 5.08 12.30 18.71
CA ARG A 84 4.25 11.47 17.83
C ARG A 84 3.07 10.83 18.57
N THR A 85 3.10 10.81 19.90
CA THR A 85 2.00 10.28 20.70
C THR A 85 0.78 11.17 20.58
N VAL A 86 -0.35 10.55 20.25
CA VAL A 86 -1.66 11.17 20.20
C VAL A 86 -2.45 10.77 21.43
N VAL A 87 -3.14 11.74 22.02
CA VAL A 87 -4.10 11.50 23.10
C VAL A 87 -5.50 11.79 22.55
N LEU A 88 -6.39 10.81 22.66
CA LEU A 88 -7.81 10.95 22.38
C LEU A 88 -8.55 11.07 23.71
N VAL A 89 -9.43 12.05 23.84
CA VAL A 89 -10.23 12.29 25.04
C VAL A 89 -11.71 12.22 24.72
N ALA A 90 -12.48 11.64 25.65
CA ALA A 90 -13.93 11.71 25.65
C ALA A 90 -14.36 12.91 26.50
N ARG A 91 -15.24 13.77 25.96
CA ARG A 91 -15.77 14.95 26.64
C ARG A 91 -17.27 14.84 26.82
N ASP A 92 -17.78 15.18 27.99
CA ASP A 92 -19.22 15.31 28.24
C ASP A 92 -19.80 16.58 27.57
N PRO A 93 -21.13 16.83 27.61
CA PRO A 93 -21.74 18.01 27.00
C PRO A 93 -21.27 19.34 27.63
N ALA A 94 -20.70 19.30 28.84
CA ALA A 94 -20.10 20.46 29.50
C ALA A 94 -18.63 20.68 29.09
N GLY A 95 -18.06 19.81 28.24
CA GLY A 95 -16.67 19.88 27.76
C GLY A 95 -15.65 19.23 28.70
N SER A 96 -16.08 18.65 29.81
CA SER A 96 -15.22 18.02 30.81
C SER A 96 -14.67 16.69 30.30
N VAL A 97 -13.38 16.44 30.50
CA VAL A 97 -12.76 15.16 30.12
C VAL A 97 -13.22 14.05 31.04
N ILE A 98 -13.96 13.09 30.49
CA ILE A 98 -14.53 11.94 31.22
C ILE A 98 -13.84 10.60 30.90
N GLY A 99 -12.88 10.62 29.98
CA GLY A 99 -12.06 9.46 29.63
C GLY A 99 -11.00 9.82 28.62
N GLY A 100 -10.03 8.94 28.43
CA GLY A 100 -9.02 9.12 27.40
C GLY A 100 -8.22 7.87 27.14
N VAL A 101 -7.49 7.88 26.03
CA VAL A 101 -6.55 6.85 25.62
C VAL A 101 -5.42 7.52 24.86
N ARG A 102 -4.20 7.03 25.02
CA ARG A 102 -3.08 7.45 24.18
C ARG A 102 -2.71 6.34 23.20
N LEU A 103 -2.19 6.74 22.06
CA LEU A 103 -1.59 5.85 21.09
C LEU A 103 -0.41 6.53 20.39
N GLY A 104 0.60 5.76 20.03
CA GLY A 104 1.79 6.26 19.36
C GLY A 104 2.80 5.14 19.11
N PRO A 105 3.98 5.46 18.57
CA PRO A 105 5.03 4.50 18.28
C PRO A 105 5.39 3.63 19.49
N ALA A 106 5.55 2.34 19.23
CA ALA A 106 5.79 1.32 20.25
C ALA A 106 7.21 1.36 20.85
N ALA A 107 8.17 1.83 20.06
CA ALA A 107 9.58 1.82 20.36
C ALA A 107 10.21 3.19 20.10
N ASP A 108 11.32 3.45 20.77
CA ASP A 108 12.16 4.60 20.49
C ASP A 108 12.76 4.52 19.08
N GLY A 109 13.14 5.68 18.53
CA GLY A 109 13.74 5.78 17.20
C GLY A 109 12.71 5.94 16.07
N PRO A 110 13.08 5.58 14.82
CA PRO A 110 12.22 5.79 13.65
C PRO A 110 10.87 5.07 13.76
N ASP A 111 9.81 5.73 13.29
CA ASP A 111 8.49 5.09 13.24
C ASP A 111 8.47 4.00 12.16
N THR A 112 8.37 2.75 12.62
CA THR A 112 8.31 1.53 11.79
C THR A 112 6.88 1.12 11.44
N GLY A 113 5.87 1.93 11.79
CA GLY A 113 4.46 1.57 11.67
C GLY A 113 3.97 0.61 12.75
N TRP A 114 4.78 0.34 13.79
CA TRP A 114 4.35 -0.36 14.99
C TRP A 114 3.97 0.63 16.08
N TRP A 115 2.68 0.70 16.38
CA TRP A 115 2.14 1.57 17.42
C TRP A 115 1.50 0.77 18.54
N ARG A 116 1.37 1.39 19.71
CA ARG A 116 0.69 0.81 20.88
C ARG A 116 -0.38 1.74 21.42
N GLY A 117 -1.54 1.18 21.74
CA GLY A 117 -2.57 1.83 22.54
C GLY A 117 -2.30 1.60 24.03
N GLY A 118 -2.46 2.62 24.84
CA GLY A 118 -2.18 2.53 26.27
C GLY A 118 -2.93 3.55 27.11
N ARG A 119 -2.89 3.33 28.44
CA ARG A 119 -3.45 4.23 29.46
C ARG A 119 -4.92 4.61 29.23
N LEU A 120 -5.71 3.67 28.69
CA LEU A 120 -7.15 3.81 28.55
C LEU A 120 -7.80 3.98 29.93
N VAL A 121 -8.38 5.14 30.18
CA VAL A 121 -9.00 5.48 31.47
C VAL A 121 -10.39 6.08 31.25
N VAL A 122 -11.31 5.79 32.18
CA VAL A 122 -12.67 6.34 32.21
C VAL A 122 -12.97 6.81 33.64
N ALA A 123 -13.64 7.95 33.77
CA ALA A 123 -13.99 8.54 35.06
C ALA A 123 -14.83 7.59 35.94
N PRO A 124 -14.52 7.44 37.24
CA PRO A 124 -15.21 6.50 38.15
C PRO A 124 -16.73 6.68 38.26
N GLY A 125 -17.25 7.92 38.10
CA GLY A 125 -18.68 8.24 38.12
C GLY A 125 -19.43 8.01 36.80
N GLN A 126 -18.70 7.71 35.72
CA GLN A 126 -19.24 7.44 34.38
C GLN A 126 -19.21 5.93 34.06
N ARG A 127 -18.93 5.06 35.05
CA ARG A 127 -19.12 3.61 34.91
C ARG A 127 -20.59 3.25 34.56
N GLY A 128 -21.53 4.17 34.82
CA GLY A 128 -22.94 4.10 34.43
C GLY A 128 -23.31 4.81 33.11
N ALA A 129 -22.38 5.44 32.39
CA ALA A 129 -22.58 5.89 31.00
C ALA A 129 -22.03 4.81 30.06
N PRO A 130 -22.85 3.80 29.68
CA PRO A 130 -22.37 2.66 28.91
C PRO A 130 -21.72 3.14 27.61
N GLY A 131 -20.45 2.78 27.42
CA GLY A 131 -19.80 2.86 26.11
C GLY A 131 -18.61 3.81 25.96
N VAL A 132 -18.22 4.63 26.95
CA VAL A 132 -17.05 5.54 26.81
C VAL A 132 -15.76 4.75 26.51
N GLY A 133 -15.42 3.77 27.33
CA GLY A 133 -14.24 2.92 27.12
C GLY A 133 -14.23 2.22 25.75
N PRO A 134 -15.28 1.46 25.39
CA PRO A 134 -15.43 0.87 24.06
C PRO A 134 -15.33 1.87 22.91
N ALA A 135 -15.90 3.07 23.07
CA ALA A 135 -15.84 4.12 22.05
C ALA A 135 -14.43 4.69 21.89
N LEU A 136 -13.69 4.88 22.98
CA LEU A 136 -12.28 5.30 22.95
C LEU A 136 -11.40 4.24 22.29
N VAL A 137 -11.61 2.95 22.57
CA VAL A 137 -10.88 1.87 21.88
C VAL A 137 -11.16 1.90 20.38
N ARG A 138 -12.42 2.03 19.96
CA ARG A 138 -12.77 2.14 18.53
C ARG A 138 -12.15 3.37 17.88
N ALA A 139 -12.17 4.52 18.56
CA ALA A 139 -11.56 5.74 18.07
C ALA A 139 -10.03 5.60 17.93
N ALA A 140 -9.37 4.94 18.88
CA ALA A 140 -7.94 4.65 18.79
C ALA A 140 -7.62 3.71 17.62
N CYS A 141 -8.43 2.68 17.37
CA CYS A 141 -8.25 1.79 16.21
C CYS A 141 -8.40 2.55 14.88
N ALA A 142 -9.45 3.34 14.74
CA ALA A 142 -9.68 4.16 13.55
C ALA A 142 -8.52 5.14 13.31
N HIS A 143 -8.07 5.83 14.36
CA HIS A 143 -6.95 6.76 14.27
C HIS A 143 -5.63 6.06 13.89
N ALA A 144 -5.37 4.86 14.41
CA ALA A 144 -4.19 4.08 14.02
C ALA A 144 -4.23 3.71 12.53
N GLU A 145 -5.38 3.29 12.01
CA GLU A 145 -5.54 2.95 10.58
C GLU A 145 -5.36 4.17 9.66
N GLU A 146 -5.93 5.32 10.06
CA GLU A 146 -5.77 6.61 9.37
C GLU A 146 -4.31 7.10 9.40
N ALA A 147 -3.60 6.91 10.52
CA ALA A 147 -2.20 7.28 10.69
C ALA A 147 -1.22 6.36 9.91
N GLY A 148 -1.72 5.36 9.18
CA GLY A 148 -0.87 4.44 8.42
C GLY A 148 -0.07 3.49 9.30
N VAL A 149 -0.62 3.12 10.46
CA VAL A 149 -0.07 2.05 11.30
C VAL A 149 -0.22 0.71 10.57
N VAL A 150 0.76 -0.18 10.78
CA VAL A 150 0.82 -1.52 10.18
C VAL A 150 0.66 -2.60 11.25
N ARG A 151 1.15 -2.35 12.48
CA ARG A 151 0.95 -3.21 13.66
C ARG A 151 0.46 -2.35 14.82
N PHE A 152 -0.69 -2.71 15.39
CA PHE A 152 -1.27 -1.99 16.52
C PHE A 152 -1.56 -2.93 17.69
N ASP A 153 -0.84 -2.73 18.79
CA ASP A 153 -0.88 -3.60 19.96
C ASP A 153 -1.38 -2.85 21.21
N ALA A 154 -1.84 -3.58 22.22
CA ALA A 154 -2.15 -3.04 23.53
C ALA A 154 -1.90 -4.08 24.63
N ASP A 155 -1.35 -3.64 25.76
CA ASP A 155 -1.33 -4.46 26.98
C ASP A 155 -2.63 -4.22 27.75
N VAL A 156 -3.52 -5.21 27.72
CA VAL A 156 -4.86 -5.11 28.29
C VAL A 156 -4.89 -5.88 29.60
N GLN A 157 -5.31 -5.24 30.70
CA GLN A 157 -5.51 -5.95 31.97
C GLN A 157 -6.42 -7.17 31.75
N ALA A 158 -6.09 -8.33 32.32
CA ALA A 158 -6.76 -9.60 32.02
C ALA A 158 -8.30 -9.53 32.17
N ARG A 159 -8.80 -8.77 33.15
CA ARG A 159 -10.25 -8.55 33.38
C ARG A 159 -10.99 -7.86 32.22
N HIS A 160 -10.29 -7.18 31.32
CA HIS A 160 -10.86 -6.47 30.17
C HIS A 160 -10.67 -7.22 28.84
N GLU A 161 -10.04 -8.40 28.84
CA GLU A 161 -9.80 -9.18 27.62
C GLU A 161 -11.08 -9.43 26.83
N SER A 162 -12.14 -9.91 27.49
CA SER A 162 -13.43 -10.22 26.84
C SER A 162 -14.07 -9.01 26.17
N LEU A 163 -13.83 -7.80 26.68
CA LEU A 163 -14.29 -6.56 26.02
C LEU A 163 -13.53 -6.35 24.71
N PHE A 164 -12.20 -6.44 24.73
CA PHE A 164 -11.36 -6.23 23.55
C PHE A 164 -11.63 -7.30 22.47
N VAL A 165 -11.81 -8.56 22.85
CA VAL A 165 -12.22 -9.63 21.93
C VAL A 165 -13.53 -9.28 21.22
N ARG A 166 -14.55 -8.81 21.95
CA ARG A 166 -15.83 -8.37 21.36
C ARG A 166 -15.68 -7.14 20.44
N LEU A 167 -14.65 -6.33 20.64
CA LEU A 167 -14.35 -5.18 19.79
C LEU A 167 -13.59 -5.57 18.51
N GLY A 168 -13.09 -6.80 18.41
CA GLY A 168 -12.35 -7.32 17.25
C GLY A 168 -10.86 -7.50 17.47
N TRP A 169 -10.35 -7.25 18.67
CA TRP A 169 -8.94 -7.49 19.00
C TRP A 169 -8.64 -8.98 19.19
N ARG A 170 -7.44 -9.40 18.77
CA ARG A 170 -6.97 -10.77 18.90
C ARG A 170 -6.02 -10.91 20.08
N ARG A 171 -6.21 -11.95 20.89
CA ARG A 171 -5.24 -12.34 21.93
C ARG A 171 -3.94 -12.79 21.28
N VAL A 172 -2.80 -12.28 21.76
CA VAL A 172 -1.46 -12.74 21.36
C VAL A 172 -0.86 -13.63 22.44
N ARG A 173 -0.59 -13.09 23.64
CA ARG A 173 0.04 -13.82 24.75
C ARG A 173 -0.23 -13.15 26.10
N PRO A 174 -0.19 -13.89 27.22
CA PRO A 174 -0.18 -13.27 28.55
C PRO A 174 1.10 -12.44 28.75
N VAL A 175 0.96 -11.33 29.46
CA VAL A 175 2.07 -10.44 29.88
C VAL A 175 1.79 -9.92 31.29
N ALA A 176 2.80 -9.35 31.95
CA ALA A 176 2.63 -8.70 33.24
C ALA A 176 3.10 -7.26 33.14
N VAL A 177 2.32 -6.33 33.70
CA VAL A 177 2.67 -4.91 33.81
C VAL A 177 2.61 -4.57 35.29
N GLN A 178 3.75 -4.16 35.87
CA GLN A 178 3.86 -3.89 37.30
C GLN A 178 3.34 -5.06 38.16
N SER A 179 3.69 -6.30 37.79
CA SER A 179 3.23 -7.54 38.43
C SER A 179 1.71 -7.80 38.35
N VAL A 180 0.96 -6.97 37.64
CA VAL A 180 -0.48 -7.18 37.40
C VAL A 180 -0.69 -7.97 36.11
N PRO A 181 -1.53 -9.03 36.11
CA PRO A 181 -1.83 -9.81 34.92
C PRO A 181 -2.47 -8.99 33.79
N HIS A 182 -1.82 -9.05 32.63
CA HIS A 182 -2.27 -8.44 31.38
C HIS A 182 -2.22 -9.47 30.25
N VAL A 183 -2.77 -9.08 29.11
CA VAL A 183 -2.75 -9.83 27.86
C VAL A 183 -2.30 -8.87 26.77
N LEU A 184 -1.25 -9.23 26.03
CA LEU A 184 -0.89 -8.55 24.80
C LEU A 184 -1.98 -8.88 23.78
N MET A 185 -2.66 -7.85 23.31
CA MET A 185 -3.71 -7.95 22.30
C MET A 185 -3.31 -7.16 21.06
N ARG A 186 -3.76 -7.62 19.89
CA ARG A 186 -3.46 -7.01 18.59
C ARG A 186 -4.73 -6.67 17.83
N TRP A 187 -4.78 -5.46 17.30
CA TRP A 187 -5.80 -5.03 16.35
C TRP A 187 -5.42 -5.51 14.95
N PRO A 188 -6.30 -6.21 14.22
CA PRO A 188 -6.01 -6.65 12.86
C PRO A 188 -6.00 -5.45 11.90
N ILE A 189 -4.84 -5.16 11.31
CA ILE A 189 -4.70 -4.15 10.24
C ILE A 189 -4.55 -4.87 8.90
N GLY A 190 -5.56 -4.74 8.03
CA GLY A 190 -5.64 -5.47 6.77
C GLY A 190 -5.05 -4.77 5.54
N ARG A 191 -4.40 -3.62 5.71
CA ARG A 191 -3.97 -2.73 4.61
C ARG A 191 -3.11 -3.42 3.55
N VAL A 192 -2.09 -4.18 3.97
CA VAL A 192 -1.17 -4.88 3.04
C VAL A 192 -1.91 -5.94 2.23
N ALA A 193 -2.74 -6.75 2.89
CA ALA A 193 -3.56 -7.75 2.22
C ALA A 193 -4.56 -7.11 1.24
N ALA A 194 -5.17 -5.98 1.62
CA ALA A 194 -6.10 -5.25 0.76
C ALA A 194 -5.42 -4.71 -0.51
N ALA A 195 -4.20 -4.18 -0.41
CA ALA A 195 -3.44 -3.71 -1.56
C ALA A 195 -3.08 -4.84 -2.53
N ALA A 196 -2.76 -6.03 -2.01
CA ALA A 196 -2.41 -7.20 -2.82
C ALA A 196 -3.63 -7.96 -3.38
N ALA A 197 -4.82 -7.80 -2.79
CA ALA A 197 -6.00 -8.63 -3.07
C ALA A 197 -6.43 -8.64 -4.55
N GLY A 198 -6.23 -7.53 -5.27
CA GLY A 198 -6.60 -7.42 -6.68
C GLY A 198 -5.84 -8.38 -7.61
N LYS A 199 -4.70 -8.93 -7.18
CA LYS A 199 -3.87 -9.83 -7.98
C LYS A 199 -4.28 -11.31 -7.87
N ALA A 200 -5.00 -11.69 -6.82
CA ALA A 200 -5.31 -13.11 -6.54
C ALA A 200 -6.22 -13.78 -7.58
N ALA A 201 -6.95 -12.99 -8.36
CA ALA A 201 -7.81 -13.50 -9.44
C ALA A 201 -7.02 -13.92 -10.70
N LEU A 202 -5.75 -13.49 -10.84
CA LEU A 202 -4.97 -13.69 -12.06
C LEU A 202 -4.70 -15.17 -12.35
N GLY A 203 -4.18 -15.92 -11.39
CA GLY A 203 -3.82 -17.33 -11.58
C GLY A 203 -4.96 -18.20 -12.10
N PRO A 204 -6.16 -18.16 -11.50
CA PRO A 204 -7.33 -18.86 -12.02
C PRO A 204 -7.75 -18.42 -13.43
N LEU A 205 -7.71 -17.12 -13.72
CA LEU A 205 -8.16 -16.56 -15.00
C LEU A 205 -7.22 -16.87 -16.16
N LEU A 206 -5.92 -16.89 -15.89
CA LEU A 206 -4.88 -17.09 -16.90
C LEU A 206 -4.51 -18.57 -17.07
N ARG A 207 -5.15 -19.47 -16.33
CA ARG A 207 -4.91 -20.91 -16.43
C ARG A 207 -5.16 -21.41 -17.85
N GLY A 208 -4.15 -22.08 -18.41
CA GLY A 208 -4.21 -22.64 -19.77
C GLY A 208 -3.55 -21.77 -20.83
N LEU A 209 -3.12 -20.55 -20.48
CA LEU A 209 -2.21 -19.75 -21.31
C LEU A 209 -0.76 -20.11 -20.97
N ASP A 210 0.07 -20.28 -22.00
CA ASP A 210 1.53 -20.41 -21.85
C ASP A 210 2.15 -19.01 -21.78
N LEU A 211 2.25 -18.47 -20.57
CA LEU A 211 2.71 -17.11 -20.33
C LEU A 211 4.24 -17.05 -20.26
N GLY A 212 4.84 -16.03 -20.90
CA GLY A 212 6.23 -15.62 -20.75
C GLY A 212 7.32 -16.59 -21.23
N GLY A 213 7.00 -17.88 -21.39
CA GLY A 213 7.94 -18.92 -21.77
C GLY A 213 8.72 -19.47 -20.57
N ARG A 214 9.64 -20.40 -20.84
CA ARG A 214 10.35 -21.14 -19.79
C ARG A 214 11.14 -20.22 -18.85
N GLY A 215 10.81 -20.25 -17.56
CA GLY A 215 11.48 -19.45 -16.52
C GLY A 215 10.90 -18.05 -16.33
N PHE A 216 9.80 -17.73 -17.02
CA PHE A 216 9.14 -16.42 -16.96
C PHE A 216 7.62 -16.62 -16.82
N VAL A 217 7.10 -16.58 -15.60
CA VAL A 217 5.66 -16.70 -15.31
C VAL A 217 5.27 -15.61 -14.31
N GLY A 218 4.43 -14.67 -14.76
CA GLY A 218 4.03 -13.53 -13.93
C GLY A 218 5.12 -12.48 -13.71
N ASP A 219 6.16 -12.52 -14.55
CA ASP A 219 7.17 -11.50 -14.72
C ASP A 219 6.58 -10.18 -15.23
N ASP A 220 7.30 -9.08 -15.04
CA ASP A 220 6.82 -7.74 -15.40
C ASP A 220 6.79 -7.54 -16.93
N GLY A 221 7.56 -8.35 -17.67
CA GLY A 221 7.46 -8.50 -19.11
C GLY A 221 7.72 -9.93 -19.55
N ALA A 222 7.64 -10.17 -20.85
CA ALA A 222 7.88 -11.47 -21.47
C ALA A 222 8.99 -11.39 -22.51
N PRO A 223 10.03 -12.25 -22.43
CA PRO A 223 10.94 -12.45 -23.54
C PRO A 223 10.19 -12.94 -24.79
N VAL A 224 10.40 -12.27 -25.92
CA VAL A 224 9.79 -12.63 -27.19
C VAL A 224 10.59 -13.78 -27.82
N PRO A 225 9.95 -14.89 -28.21
CA PRO A 225 10.65 -16.04 -28.77
C PRO A 225 11.52 -15.69 -29.98
N GLY A 226 12.72 -16.29 -30.03
CA GLY A 226 13.62 -16.19 -31.19
C GLY A 226 14.43 -14.90 -31.29
N GLY A 227 14.46 -14.06 -30.26
CA GLY A 227 15.25 -12.82 -30.26
C GLY A 227 15.66 -12.33 -28.86
N ASP A 228 16.14 -11.09 -28.81
CA ASP A 228 16.56 -10.35 -27.62
C ASP A 228 15.49 -9.35 -27.15
N LEU A 229 14.28 -9.44 -27.70
CA LEU A 229 13.20 -8.50 -27.44
C LEU A 229 12.43 -8.93 -26.18
N VAL A 230 12.02 -7.96 -25.36
CA VAL A 230 11.11 -8.12 -24.22
C VAL A 230 9.90 -7.25 -24.47
N ALA A 231 8.71 -7.79 -24.24
CA ALA A 231 7.45 -7.06 -24.34
C ALA A 231 6.83 -6.90 -22.95
N ALA A 232 6.41 -5.69 -22.61
CA ALA A 232 5.60 -5.38 -21.44
C ALA A 232 4.32 -4.68 -21.89
N CYS A 233 3.23 -4.84 -21.15
CA CYS A 233 1.97 -4.21 -21.47
C CYS A 233 1.18 -3.95 -20.19
N ASP A 234 0.68 -2.72 -20.04
CA ASP A 234 -0.14 -2.34 -18.90
C ASP A 234 -1.33 -1.48 -19.33
N ALA A 235 -2.40 -1.61 -18.57
CA ALA A 235 -3.64 -0.86 -18.70
C ALA A 235 -3.79 0.11 -17.53
N ILE A 236 -4.00 1.38 -17.83
CA ILE A 236 -4.16 2.40 -16.81
C ILE A 236 -5.60 2.41 -16.28
N LEU A 237 -5.71 2.51 -14.95
CA LEU A 237 -6.99 2.53 -14.25
C LEU A 237 -7.93 3.58 -14.88
N PRO A 238 -9.11 3.19 -15.40
CA PRO A 238 -9.98 4.12 -16.13
C PRO A 238 -10.36 5.38 -15.33
N SER A 239 -10.52 5.26 -14.01
CA SER A 239 -10.81 6.41 -13.15
C SER A 239 -9.66 7.40 -13.03
N MET A 240 -8.40 6.96 -13.20
CA MET A 240 -7.25 7.85 -13.30
C MET A 240 -7.25 8.55 -14.66
N VAL A 241 -7.51 7.81 -15.76
CA VAL A 241 -7.61 8.40 -17.11
C VAL A 241 -8.66 9.51 -17.12
N GLU A 242 -9.82 9.29 -16.48
CA GLU A 242 -10.88 10.30 -16.39
C GLU A 242 -10.50 11.51 -15.53
N ARG A 243 -9.96 11.28 -14.33
CA ARG A 243 -9.75 12.34 -13.32
C ARG A 243 -8.49 13.15 -13.56
N ASP A 244 -7.42 12.51 -14.01
CA ASP A 244 -6.11 13.13 -14.26
C ASP A 244 -5.51 12.58 -15.58
N PRO A 245 -6.13 12.89 -16.74
CA PRO A 245 -5.77 12.30 -18.04
C PRO A 245 -4.30 12.53 -18.42
N ASP A 246 -3.80 13.72 -18.11
CA ASP A 246 -2.40 14.08 -18.34
C ASP A 246 -1.45 13.21 -17.53
N TRP A 247 -1.78 12.96 -16.26
CA TRP A 247 -0.99 12.05 -15.44
C TRP A 247 -1.14 10.59 -15.84
N ALA A 248 -2.33 10.18 -16.29
CA ALA A 248 -2.56 8.85 -16.82
C ALA A 248 -1.66 8.58 -18.03
N GLY A 249 -1.53 9.55 -18.94
CA GLY A 249 -0.57 9.48 -20.05
C GLY A 249 0.87 9.33 -19.57
N TRP A 250 1.29 10.11 -18.57
CA TRP A 250 2.63 9.95 -17.97
C TRP A 250 2.83 8.56 -17.37
N CYS A 251 1.85 8.09 -16.59
CA CYS A 251 1.89 6.80 -15.92
C CYS A 251 1.95 5.64 -16.92
N ALA A 252 1.28 5.74 -18.07
CA ALA A 252 1.29 4.71 -19.10
C ALA A 252 2.69 4.41 -19.63
N VAL A 253 3.54 5.44 -19.75
CA VAL A 253 4.97 5.25 -20.07
C VAL A 253 5.73 4.74 -18.86
N LEU A 254 5.51 5.35 -17.69
CA LEU A 254 6.22 5.05 -16.45
C LEU A 254 6.16 3.56 -16.07
N VAL A 255 4.95 2.99 -16.00
CA VAL A 255 4.76 1.59 -15.56
C VAL A 255 5.45 0.63 -16.51
N ASN A 256 5.23 0.79 -17.81
CA ASN A 256 5.82 -0.07 -18.83
C ASN A 256 7.36 0.04 -18.91
N VAL A 257 7.93 1.24 -18.68
CA VAL A 257 9.38 1.41 -18.62
C VAL A 257 9.96 0.75 -17.37
N ASN A 258 9.25 0.81 -16.23
CA ASN A 258 9.66 0.10 -15.02
C ASN A 258 9.59 -1.42 -15.22
N ASP A 259 8.57 -1.94 -15.90
CA ASP A 259 8.47 -3.36 -16.23
C ASP A 259 9.68 -3.84 -17.05
N LEU A 260 10.02 -3.11 -18.12
CA LEU A 260 11.22 -3.41 -18.91
C LEU A 260 12.50 -3.29 -18.08
N ALA A 261 12.60 -2.29 -17.20
CA ALA A 261 13.73 -2.14 -16.31
C ALA A 261 13.87 -3.34 -15.36
N ALA A 262 12.78 -3.85 -14.78
CA ALA A 262 12.80 -5.03 -13.92
C ALA A 262 13.30 -6.28 -14.65
N MET A 263 12.99 -6.41 -15.95
CA MET A 263 13.50 -7.46 -16.82
C MET A 263 14.97 -7.25 -17.25
N GLY A 264 15.59 -6.13 -16.86
CA GLY A 264 16.92 -5.74 -17.30
C GLY A 264 16.98 -5.34 -18.78
N ALA A 265 15.85 -4.97 -19.38
CA ALA A 265 15.72 -4.60 -20.78
C ALA A 265 15.83 -3.08 -20.99
N ALA A 266 16.60 -2.66 -21.99
CA ALA A 266 16.63 -1.26 -22.41
C ALA A 266 15.40 -0.96 -23.27
N PRO A 267 14.55 0.04 -22.91
CA PRO A 267 13.38 0.38 -23.72
C PRO A 267 13.77 0.86 -25.12
N VAL A 268 13.04 0.41 -26.14
CA VAL A 268 13.27 0.77 -27.56
C VAL A 268 12.07 1.43 -28.22
N GLY A 269 10.86 1.24 -27.71
CA GLY A 269 9.69 1.95 -28.21
C GLY A 269 8.37 1.53 -27.57
N LEU A 270 7.34 2.34 -27.81
CA LEU A 270 6.01 2.22 -27.21
C LEU A 270 4.92 2.12 -28.29
N LEU A 271 3.84 1.40 -27.99
CA LEU A 271 2.59 1.40 -28.72
C LEU A 271 1.45 1.77 -27.77
N ASP A 272 0.56 2.68 -28.15
CA ASP A 272 -0.58 3.08 -27.32
C ASP A 272 -1.94 2.72 -27.92
N ALA A 273 -2.91 2.45 -27.05
CA ALA A 273 -4.33 2.28 -27.40
C ALA A 273 -5.18 3.16 -26.49
N LEU A 274 -5.84 4.17 -27.07
CA LEU A 274 -6.58 5.21 -26.36
C LEU A 274 -8.06 5.23 -26.76
N GLY A 275 -8.93 4.98 -25.79
CA GLY A 275 -10.35 5.30 -25.85
C GLY A 275 -10.61 6.68 -25.22
N ALA A 276 -11.30 7.56 -25.92
CA ALA A 276 -11.60 8.90 -25.46
C ALA A 276 -13.02 9.33 -25.85
N ARG A 277 -13.63 10.17 -25.00
CA ARG A 277 -14.94 10.77 -25.31
C ARG A 277 -14.89 11.76 -26.47
N ASP A 278 -13.79 12.51 -26.59
CA ASP A 278 -13.58 13.55 -27.60
C ASP A 278 -12.09 13.83 -27.79
N ALA A 279 -11.76 14.59 -28.84
CA ALA A 279 -10.38 14.94 -29.20
C ALA A 279 -9.66 15.79 -28.15
N SER A 280 -10.38 16.65 -27.41
CA SER A 280 -9.79 17.50 -26.37
C SER A 280 -9.32 16.67 -25.18
N PHE A 281 -10.12 15.69 -24.78
CA PHE A 281 -9.74 14.73 -23.75
C PHE A 281 -8.55 13.87 -24.19
N ALA A 282 -8.59 13.33 -25.41
CA ALA A 282 -7.48 12.55 -25.96
C ALA A 282 -6.17 13.37 -25.99
N ALA A 283 -6.23 14.64 -26.41
CA ALA A 283 -5.07 15.52 -26.44
C ALA A 283 -4.43 15.69 -25.05
N ARG A 284 -5.22 15.74 -23.97
CA ARG A 284 -4.69 15.80 -22.60
C ARG A 284 -3.95 14.52 -22.21
N VAL A 285 -4.50 13.35 -22.56
CA VAL A 285 -3.84 12.06 -22.30
C VAL A 285 -2.52 11.96 -23.07
N LEU A 286 -2.58 12.23 -24.38
CA LEU A 286 -1.42 12.16 -25.27
C LEU A 286 -0.34 13.20 -24.91
N ALA A 287 -0.71 14.38 -24.40
CA ALA A 287 0.26 15.35 -23.92
C ALA A 287 1.08 14.81 -22.73
N GLY A 288 0.44 14.09 -21.81
CA GLY A 288 1.11 13.42 -20.70
C GLY A 288 2.06 12.32 -21.16
N LEU A 289 1.58 11.47 -22.07
CA LEU A 289 2.34 10.38 -22.68
C LEU A 289 3.56 10.91 -23.44
N HIS A 290 3.38 11.96 -24.24
CA HIS A 290 4.46 12.59 -24.99
C HIS A 290 5.55 13.14 -24.07
N ARG A 291 5.17 13.87 -23.00
CA ARG A 291 6.17 14.39 -22.04
C ARG A 291 6.94 13.27 -21.33
N ALA A 292 6.28 12.16 -20.98
CA ALA A 292 6.97 11.04 -20.37
C ALA A 292 7.90 10.32 -21.37
N SER A 293 7.43 10.09 -22.60
CA SER A 293 8.23 9.58 -23.72
C SER A 293 9.50 10.41 -23.90
N ASP A 294 9.39 11.74 -23.95
CA ASP A 294 10.54 12.64 -24.08
C ASP A 294 11.48 12.59 -22.87
N ALA A 295 10.92 12.54 -21.65
CA ALA A 295 11.71 12.49 -20.42
C ALA A 295 12.53 11.20 -20.32
N TYR A 296 11.94 10.05 -20.66
CA TYR A 296 12.62 8.75 -20.69
C TYR A 296 13.47 8.54 -21.95
N GLY A 297 13.23 9.31 -23.01
CA GLY A 297 13.88 9.15 -24.31
C GLY A 297 13.44 7.89 -25.05
N VAL A 298 12.18 7.48 -24.90
CA VAL A 298 11.63 6.25 -25.49
C VAL A 298 10.56 6.64 -26.51
N PRO A 299 10.76 6.39 -27.82
CA PRO A 299 9.84 6.86 -28.84
C PRO A 299 8.51 6.10 -28.84
N VAL A 300 7.43 6.82 -29.13
CA VAL A 300 6.13 6.23 -29.48
C VAL A 300 6.18 5.81 -30.96
N LEU A 301 6.12 4.50 -31.21
CA LEU A 301 6.24 3.92 -32.55
C LEU A 301 4.93 3.97 -33.33
N GLY A 302 3.80 4.00 -32.63
CA GLY A 302 2.47 4.02 -33.21
C GLY A 302 1.40 3.73 -32.15
N GLY A 303 0.15 3.63 -32.58
CA GLY A 303 -0.96 3.37 -31.68
C GLY A 303 -2.32 3.42 -32.36
N HIS A 304 -3.38 3.35 -31.57
CA HIS A 304 -4.77 3.47 -32.02
C HIS A 304 -5.56 4.41 -31.10
N THR A 305 -6.36 5.30 -31.67
CA THR A 305 -7.24 6.19 -30.91
C THR A 305 -8.68 6.06 -31.40
N GLN A 306 -9.60 5.82 -30.47
CA GLN A 306 -11.04 5.76 -30.73
C GLN A 306 -11.77 6.87 -29.96
N PHE A 307 -12.66 7.58 -30.66
CA PHE A 307 -13.49 8.64 -30.09
C PHE A 307 -14.92 8.16 -29.78
N GLY A 308 -15.64 8.89 -28.93
CA GLY A 308 -17.03 8.59 -28.55
C GLY A 308 -17.18 7.38 -27.62
N VAL A 309 -16.10 6.97 -26.93
CA VAL A 309 -16.08 5.80 -26.04
C VAL A 309 -15.63 6.19 -24.62
N PRO A 310 -15.91 5.35 -23.60
CA PRO A 310 -15.38 5.56 -22.25
C PRO A 310 -13.86 5.66 -22.23
N ALA A 311 -13.30 6.43 -21.29
CA ALA A 311 -11.86 6.58 -21.18
C ALA A 311 -11.17 5.24 -20.89
N ALA A 312 -10.22 4.88 -21.75
CA ALA A 312 -9.38 3.71 -21.61
C ALA A 312 -7.99 4.02 -22.17
N LEU A 313 -6.95 3.55 -21.50
CA LEU A 313 -5.58 3.72 -21.97
C LEU A 313 -4.80 2.45 -21.68
N SER A 314 -4.18 1.88 -22.70
CA SER A 314 -3.19 0.80 -22.56
C SER A 314 -1.95 1.15 -23.37
N VAL A 315 -0.79 0.79 -22.84
CA VAL A 315 0.49 0.96 -23.55
C VAL A 315 1.21 -0.37 -23.51
N THR A 316 1.80 -0.72 -24.65
CA THR A 316 2.75 -1.82 -24.79
C THR A 316 4.13 -1.22 -24.99
N ALA A 317 5.12 -1.64 -24.19
CA ALA A 317 6.50 -1.29 -24.40
C ALA A 317 7.32 -2.46 -24.90
N LEU A 318 8.27 -2.13 -25.76
CA LEU A 318 9.25 -3.04 -26.31
C LEU A 318 10.62 -2.64 -25.77
N GLY A 319 11.37 -3.61 -25.26
CA GLY A 319 12.75 -3.43 -24.79
C GLY A 319 13.68 -4.50 -25.36
N ARG A 320 14.99 -4.29 -25.23
CA ARG A 320 16.01 -5.25 -25.66
C ARG A 320 16.95 -5.65 -24.54
N THR A 321 17.24 -6.94 -24.43
CA THR A 321 18.32 -7.49 -23.60
C THR A 321 18.69 -8.90 -24.08
N ALA A 322 19.99 -9.19 -24.04
CA ALA A 322 20.49 -10.55 -24.26
C ALA A 322 20.35 -11.44 -23.00
N HIS A 323 20.08 -10.82 -21.84
CA HIS A 323 20.06 -11.48 -20.53
C HIS A 323 18.86 -10.97 -19.73
N PRO A 324 17.64 -11.42 -20.06
CA PRO A 324 16.47 -11.07 -19.27
C PRO A 324 16.62 -11.56 -17.82
N VAL A 325 16.31 -10.70 -16.86
CA VAL A 325 16.29 -11.03 -15.44
C VAL A 325 14.90 -11.57 -15.09
N PRO A 326 14.77 -12.77 -14.52
CA PRO A 326 13.47 -13.31 -14.13
C PRO A 326 12.99 -12.71 -12.79
N GLY A 327 11.70 -12.60 -12.58
CA GLY A 327 11.06 -12.32 -11.30
C GLY A 327 11.06 -13.53 -10.36
N GLY A 328 11.21 -14.75 -10.91
CA GLY A 328 11.20 -16.01 -10.17
C GLY A 328 12.56 -16.69 -9.94
N GLY A 329 13.69 -16.02 -10.20
CA GLY A 329 15.02 -16.64 -10.06
C GLY A 329 15.57 -16.73 -8.62
N GLY A 330 14.77 -16.35 -7.62
CA GLY A 330 15.16 -16.28 -6.22
C GLY A 330 15.29 -17.64 -5.54
N ARG A 331 16.02 -17.71 -4.43
CA ARG A 331 16.18 -18.92 -3.60
C ARG A 331 16.13 -18.60 -2.10
N PRO A 332 15.70 -19.54 -1.24
CA PRO A 332 15.77 -19.35 0.21
C PRO A 332 17.20 -19.02 0.67
N GLY A 333 17.33 -18.06 1.59
CA GLY A 333 18.61 -17.55 2.09
C GLY A 333 19.16 -16.35 1.32
N GLN A 334 18.64 -16.05 0.12
CA GLN A 334 19.00 -14.84 -0.61
C GLN A 334 18.46 -13.58 0.06
N ARG A 335 19.21 -12.50 -0.07
CA ARG A 335 18.89 -11.18 0.49
C ARG A 335 17.96 -10.42 -0.44
N VAL A 336 16.97 -9.79 0.15
CA VAL A 336 16.02 -8.93 -0.56
C VAL A 336 16.43 -7.48 -0.34
N ARG A 337 16.55 -6.74 -1.44
CA ARG A 337 16.84 -5.31 -1.46
C ARG A 337 15.68 -4.55 -2.08
N LEU A 338 15.26 -3.48 -1.42
CA LEU A 338 14.43 -2.44 -2.00
C LEU A 338 15.34 -1.30 -2.46
N THR A 339 15.25 -0.95 -3.75
CA THR A 339 15.88 0.24 -4.30
C THR A 339 14.78 1.15 -4.82
N ALA A 340 14.61 2.33 -4.21
CA ALA A 340 13.51 3.23 -4.51
C ALA A 340 13.99 4.68 -4.61
N ASP A 341 13.40 5.45 -5.53
CA ASP A 341 13.64 6.89 -5.59
C ASP A 341 12.78 7.61 -4.54
N LEU A 342 13.44 8.03 -3.46
CA LEU A 342 12.79 8.70 -2.34
C LEU A 342 12.62 10.21 -2.58
N GLY A 343 13.30 10.78 -3.57
CA GLY A 343 13.23 12.21 -3.87
C GLY A 343 12.02 12.49 -4.76
N GLY A 344 10.92 12.89 -4.14
CA GLY A 344 9.64 13.09 -4.82
C GLY A 344 8.58 13.69 -3.90
N ARG A 345 7.32 13.52 -4.26
CA ARG A 345 6.18 13.93 -3.44
C ARG A 345 4.99 13.01 -3.65
N TRP A 346 4.05 13.02 -2.71
CA TRP A 346 2.71 12.48 -2.95
C TRP A 346 2.04 13.24 -4.10
N ARG A 347 1.52 12.51 -5.10
CA ARG A 347 0.76 13.12 -6.19
C ARG A 347 -0.53 13.75 -5.62
N PRO A 348 -0.84 15.03 -5.93
CA PRO A 348 -2.07 15.67 -5.46
C PRO A 348 -3.31 14.84 -5.83
N GLY A 349 -4.21 14.60 -4.88
CA GLY A 349 -5.39 13.74 -5.07
C GLY A 349 -5.13 12.24 -4.90
N TYR A 350 -3.87 11.81 -4.78
CA TYR A 350 -3.45 10.42 -4.62
C TYR A 350 -2.49 10.21 -3.42
N THR A 351 -2.55 11.08 -2.41
CA THR A 351 -1.77 10.96 -1.17
C THR A 351 -1.93 9.58 -0.54
N GLY A 352 -0.80 8.98 -0.16
CA GLY A 352 -0.73 7.62 0.39
C GLY A 352 -0.87 6.50 -0.65
N ARG A 353 -1.15 6.82 -1.91
CA ARG A 353 -1.36 5.84 -2.99
C ARG A 353 -0.34 5.96 -4.11
N GLN A 354 0.12 7.16 -4.44
CA GLN A 354 1.09 7.36 -5.52
C GLN A 354 2.18 8.37 -5.16
N TRP A 355 3.41 7.88 -5.10
CA TRP A 355 4.59 8.70 -4.87
C TRP A 355 5.23 9.07 -6.21
N ASP A 356 5.11 10.33 -6.61
CA ASP A 356 5.73 10.85 -7.83
C ASP A 356 7.17 11.27 -7.54
N SER A 357 8.10 10.38 -7.90
CA SER A 357 9.55 10.62 -7.84
C SER A 357 10.16 10.93 -9.21
N THR A 358 9.42 10.71 -10.31
CA THR A 358 9.98 10.69 -11.67
C THR A 358 9.69 11.95 -12.47
N SER A 359 8.59 12.66 -12.22
CA SER A 359 8.17 13.79 -13.08
C SER A 359 9.09 15.00 -13.05
N MET A 360 9.97 15.08 -12.05
CA MET A 360 10.92 16.18 -11.86
C MET A 360 12.37 15.75 -12.12
N ARG A 361 12.61 14.50 -12.53
CA ARG A 361 13.95 13.97 -12.76
C ARG A 361 14.48 14.39 -14.12
N THR A 362 15.80 14.55 -14.18
CA THR A 362 16.47 14.75 -15.46
C THR A 362 16.45 13.46 -16.28
N PRO A 363 16.46 13.53 -17.61
CA PRO A 363 16.56 12.34 -18.46
C PRO A 363 17.77 11.45 -18.15
N ALA A 364 18.89 12.03 -17.71
CA ALA A 364 20.09 11.26 -17.34
C ALA A 364 19.89 10.43 -16.06
N GLU A 365 19.23 11.01 -15.05
CA GLU A 365 18.85 10.29 -13.82
C GLU A 365 17.86 9.16 -14.14
N LEU A 366 16.82 9.44 -14.94
CA LEU A 366 15.84 8.43 -15.35
C LEU A 366 16.51 7.27 -16.08
N ARG A 367 17.39 7.54 -17.05
CA ARG A 367 18.17 6.50 -17.76
C ARG A 367 19.04 5.66 -16.83
N THR A 368 19.65 6.30 -15.83
CA THR A 368 20.48 5.58 -14.84
C THR A 368 19.64 4.65 -13.98
N MET A 369 18.46 5.10 -13.54
CA MET A 369 17.53 4.29 -12.74
C MET A 369 17.04 3.07 -13.52
N ILE A 370 16.53 3.25 -14.74
CA ILE A 370 15.95 2.16 -15.54
C ILE A 370 17.00 1.15 -16.04
N GLY A 371 18.27 1.56 -16.19
CA GLY A 371 19.36 0.68 -16.61
C GLY A 371 20.00 -0.12 -15.47
N ALA A 372 19.63 0.15 -14.22
CA ALA A 372 20.35 -0.37 -13.06
C ALA A 372 20.26 -1.91 -12.96
N VAL A 373 19.06 -2.49 -13.17
CA VAL A 373 18.85 -3.94 -13.03
C VAL A 373 19.59 -4.71 -14.10
N GLY A 374 19.57 -4.25 -15.36
CA GLY A 374 20.32 -4.88 -16.45
C GLY A 374 21.83 -4.84 -16.24
N THR A 375 22.33 -3.85 -15.48
CA THR A 375 23.74 -3.75 -15.08
C THR A 375 24.07 -4.71 -13.94
N ALA A 376 23.23 -4.76 -12.91
CA ALA A 376 23.47 -5.57 -11.71
C ALA A 376 23.21 -7.07 -11.91
N ARG A 377 22.22 -7.42 -12.73
CA ARG A 377 21.78 -8.79 -13.05
C ARG A 377 21.56 -9.65 -11.80
N PRO A 378 20.66 -9.23 -10.90
CA PRO A 378 20.34 -10.02 -9.71
C PRO A 378 19.72 -11.37 -10.10
N ALA A 379 19.67 -12.30 -9.15
CA ALA A 379 19.00 -13.58 -9.36
C ALA A 379 17.50 -13.42 -9.63
N ALA A 380 16.84 -12.47 -8.97
CA ALA A 380 15.50 -12.05 -9.32
C ALA A 380 15.26 -10.53 -9.18
N ALA A 381 14.35 -9.99 -9.98
CA ALA A 381 13.89 -8.61 -9.88
C ALA A 381 12.40 -8.47 -10.18
N LYS A 382 11.71 -7.57 -9.47
CA LYS A 382 10.37 -7.09 -9.81
C LYS A 382 10.25 -5.59 -9.58
N ASP A 383 9.49 -4.92 -10.45
CA ASP A 383 9.05 -3.54 -10.23
C ASP A 383 8.03 -3.48 -9.07
N VAL A 384 8.01 -2.39 -8.29
CA VAL A 384 7.00 -2.22 -7.24
C VAL A 384 5.72 -1.63 -7.83
N SER A 385 4.76 -2.51 -8.13
CA SER A 385 3.45 -2.13 -8.69
C SER A 385 2.44 -1.66 -7.62
N MET A 386 1.17 -1.48 -8.04
CA MET A 386 0.03 -1.11 -7.18
C MET A 386 -0.25 -2.09 -6.01
N ALA A 387 0.32 -3.30 -6.02
CA ALA A 387 0.28 -4.21 -4.87
C ALA A 387 1.15 -3.72 -3.70
N GLY A 388 1.94 -2.66 -3.91
CA GLY A 388 2.88 -2.10 -2.96
C GLY A 388 4.12 -2.96 -2.77
N ILE A 389 5.01 -2.53 -1.87
CA ILE A 389 6.28 -3.20 -1.58
C ILE A 389 6.03 -4.62 -1.08
N ALA A 390 5.15 -4.78 -0.08
CA ALA A 390 4.91 -6.10 0.52
C ALA A 390 4.17 -7.05 -0.44
N GLY A 391 3.20 -6.55 -1.22
CA GLY A 391 2.51 -7.35 -2.23
C GLY A 391 3.45 -7.78 -3.34
N THR A 392 4.29 -6.88 -3.84
CA THR A 392 5.29 -7.18 -4.88
C THR A 392 6.34 -8.18 -4.40
N LEU A 393 6.81 -8.05 -3.16
CA LEU A 393 7.70 -9.05 -2.56
C LEU A 393 7.02 -10.43 -2.51
N GLY A 394 5.72 -10.47 -2.22
CA GLY A 394 4.93 -11.70 -2.28
C GLY A 394 4.86 -12.30 -3.68
N MET A 395 4.73 -11.47 -4.73
CA MET A 395 4.77 -11.93 -6.13
C MET A 395 6.15 -12.50 -6.51
N LEU A 396 7.23 -11.80 -6.14
CA LEU A 396 8.61 -12.26 -6.37
C LEU A 396 8.86 -13.59 -5.65
N ALA A 397 8.46 -13.68 -4.38
CA ALA A 397 8.61 -14.90 -3.59
C ALA A 397 7.78 -16.07 -4.14
N GLU A 398 6.53 -15.82 -4.57
CA GLU A 398 5.67 -16.81 -5.21
C GLU A 398 6.33 -17.38 -6.48
N ALA A 399 6.76 -16.51 -7.39
CA ALA A 399 7.45 -16.91 -8.63
C ALA A 399 8.73 -17.70 -8.33
N SER A 400 9.41 -17.38 -7.21
CA SER A 400 10.63 -18.04 -6.75
C SER A 400 10.39 -19.31 -5.91
N SER A 401 9.15 -19.81 -5.76
CA SER A 401 8.82 -20.92 -4.83
C SER A 401 9.28 -20.69 -3.39
N CYS A 402 9.22 -19.45 -2.91
CA CYS A 402 9.71 -19.02 -1.60
C CYS A 402 8.60 -18.37 -0.76
N GLY A 403 8.86 -18.27 0.55
CA GLY A 403 8.27 -17.22 1.39
C GLY A 403 9.25 -16.07 1.52
N ALA A 404 8.85 -14.96 2.12
CA ALA A 404 9.74 -13.83 2.36
C ALA A 404 9.57 -13.23 3.77
N VAL A 405 10.64 -12.61 4.26
CA VAL A 405 10.62 -11.78 5.45
C VAL A 405 11.09 -10.38 5.08
N LEU A 406 10.33 -9.37 5.48
CA LEU A 406 10.68 -7.96 5.32
C LEU A 406 10.98 -7.34 6.68
N ASP A 407 12.12 -6.69 6.81
CA ASP A 407 12.59 -6.00 8.01
C ASP A 407 12.08 -4.56 8.05
N MET A 408 11.15 -4.31 8.96
CA MET A 408 10.45 -3.02 9.09
C MET A 408 11.37 -1.88 9.54
N SER A 409 12.54 -2.21 10.12
CA SER A 409 13.52 -1.22 10.59
C SER A 409 14.52 -0.81 9.51
N ARG A 410 14.63 -1.58 8.42
CA ARG A 410 15.64 -1.39 7.36
C ARG A 410 15.06 -0.83 6.04
N LEU A 411 13.75 -0.62 5.98
CA LEU A 411 13.09 -0.09 4.78
C LEU A 411 13.48 1.37 4.53
N PRO A 412 14.07 1.70 3.35
CA PRO A 412 14.23 3.08 2.93
C PRO A 412 12.84 3.67 2.66
N ARG A 413 12.56 4.86 3.19
CA ARG A 413 11.24 5.49 3.14
C ARG A 413 11.39 7.00 2.93
N PRO A 414 10.54 7.64 2.09
CA PRO A 414 10.54 9.09 1.96
C PRO A 414 10.22 9.78 3.28
N GLN A 415 10.83 10.94 3.50
CA GLN A 415 10.53 11.74 4.69
C GLN A 415 9.05 12.15 4.70
N GLY A 416 8.37 11.94 5.82
CA GLY A 416 6.96 12.30 6.00
C GLY A 416 5.93 11.32 5.43
N ALA A 417 6.34 10.30 4.65
CA ALA A 417 5.44 9.20 4.28
C ALA A 417 5.20 8.31 5.50
N THR A 418 3.96 7.90 5.81
CA THR A 418 3.72 6.89 6.87
C THR A 418 4.25 5.53 6.41
N MET A 419 4.57 4.62 7.35
CA MET A 419 5.05 3.28 6.95
C MET A 419 3.97 2.51 6.20
N GLY A 420 2.72 2.57 6.68
CA GLY A 420 1.60 1.91 6.03
C GLY A 420 1.37 2.42 4.62
N ASP A 421 1.45 3.73 4.38
CA ASP A 421 1.29 4.29 3.02
C ASP A 421 2.42 3.82 2.12
N TRP A 422 3.67 3.90 2.59
CA TRP A 422 4.83 3.51 1.80
C TRP A 422 4.83 2.03 1.43
N LEU A 423 4.43 1.14 2.36
CA LEU A 423 4.32 -0.28 2.08
C LEU A 423 3.28 -0.63 0.99
N THR A 424 2.28 0.23 0.77
CA THR A 424 1.13 -0.07 -0.09
C THR A 424 0.89 0.90 -1.24
N CYS A 425 1.71 1.95 -1.38
CA CYS A 425 1.60 2.86 -2.50
C CYS A 425 2.29 2.29 -3.75
N PHE A 426 1.98 2.87 -4.89
CA PHE A 426 2.78 2.78 -6.10
C PHE A 426 3.87 3.87 -6.09
N PRO A 427 5.16 3.50 -5.94
CA PRO A 427 6.28 4.43 -6.09
C PRO A 427 6.59 4.69 -7.56
N GLY A 428 6.99 5.92 -7.90
CA GLY A 428 7.37 6.27 -9.27
C GLY A 428 8.52 5.41 -9.80
N PHE A 429 9.54 5.19 -8.98
CA PHE A 429 10.58 4.20 -9.27
C PHE A 429 10.90 3.41 -8.00
N ALA A 430 10.64 2.11 -8.01
CA ALA A 430 11.23 1.19 -7.05
C ALA A 430 11.33 -0.23 -7.61
N MET A 431 12.41 -0.92 -7.22
CA MET A 431 12.72 -2.29 -7.61
C MET A 431 12.95 -3.14 -6.37
N LEU A 432 12.32 -4.30 -6.31
CA LEU A 432 12.67 -5.38 -5.39
C LEU A 432 13.59 -6.35 -6.11
N THR A 433 14.75 -6.61 -5.52
CA THR A 433 15.73 -7.55 -6.07
C THR A 433 16.09 -8.59 -5.03
N ALA A 434 16.34 -9.83 -5.47
CA ALA A 434 16.83 -10.91 -4.63
C ALA A 434 18.13 -11.48 -5.19
N ASP A 435 19.14 -11.65 -4.34
CA ASP A 435 20.41 -12.23 -4.74
C ASP A 435 21.17 -12.85 -3.54
N VAL A 436 22.30 -13.51 -3.81
CA VAL A 436 23.18 -14.05 -2.78
C VAL A 436 23.59 -12.96 -1.78
N PRO A 437 23.84 -13.32 -0.51
CA PRO A 437 24.41 -12.39 0.46
C PRO A 437 25.67 -11.71 -0.09
N ASP A 438 25.87 -10.45 0.29
CA ASP A 438 27.00 -9.61 -0.12
C ASP A 438 27.10 -9.32 -1.63
N ALA A 439 26.07 -9.66 -2.42
CA ALA A 439 25.96 -9.21 -3.80
C ALA A 439 26.04 -7.67 -3.89
N PRO A 440 26.70 -7.12 -4.93
CA PRO A 440 26.79 -5.68 -5.11
C PRO A 440 25.41 -5.02 -5.11
N GLY A 441 25.31 -3.85 -4.48
CA GLY A 441 24.07 -3.07 -4.49
C GLY A 441 23.69 -2.62 -5.90
N LEU A 442 22.39 -2.40 -6.10
CA LEU A 442 21.84 -1.81 -7.32
C LEU A 442 22.16 -0.31 -7.38
N SER A 443 23.16 0.08 -8.17
CA SER A 443 23.54 1.49 -8.36
C SER A 443 22.57 2.20 -9.32
N ALA A 444 21.48 2.74 -8.79
CA ALA A 444 20.40 3.38 -9.55
C ALA A 444 20.41 4.92 -9.42
N GLY A 445 21.59 5.54 -9.47
CA GLY A 445 21.72 7.01 -9.47
C GLY A 445 21.13 7.67 -8.21
N PRO A 446 20.09 8.52 -8.34
CA PRO A 446 19.49 9.21 -7.18
C PRO A 446 18.64 8.30 -6.28
N ALA A 447 18.35 7.05 -6.70
CA ALA A 447 17.56 6.13 -5.91
C ALA A 447 18.36 5.55 -4.73
N THR A 448 17.66 5.32 -3.63
CA THR A 448 18.24 4.77 -2.39
C THR A 448 17.96 3.27 -2.32
N GLY A 449 19.01 2.47 -2.17
CA GLY A 449 18.92 1.02 -2.01
C GLY A 449 19.27 0.56 -0.60
N ALA A 450 18.44 -0.30 0.00
CA ALA A 450 18.79 -0.98 1.25
C ALA A 450 18.41 -2.46 1.21
N GLU A 451 19.27 -3.31 1.76
CA GLU A 451 18.91 -4.68 2.09
C GLU A 451 17.90 -4.65 3.25
N CYS A 452 16.69 -5.11 2.98
CA CYS A 452 15.56 -4.98 3.89
C CYS A 452 14.79 -6.28 4.06
N GLY A 453 15.35 -7.42 3.67
CA GLY A 453 14.66 -8.69 3.84
C GLY A 453 15.46 -9.89 3.36
N GLU A 454 14.80 -11.04 3.34
CA GLU A 454 15.34 -12.28 2.81
C GLU A 454 14.23 -13.18 2.27
N LEU A 455 14.58 -13.99 1.28
CA LEU A 455 13.77 -15.12 0.86
C LEU A 455 13.96 -16.27 1.83
N THR A 456 12.87 -16.97 2.14
CA THR A 456 12.81 -18.06 3.12
C THR A 456 12.10 -19.26 2.52
N THR A 457 12.26 -20.42 3.15
CA THR A 457 11.43 -21.58 2.82
C THR A 457 9.98 -21.31 3.21
N GLY A 458 9.02 -21.77 2.41
CA GLY A 458 7.59 -21.65 2.69
C GLY A 458 6.88 -20.78 1.65
N ARG A 459 5.90 -20.01 2.09
CA ARG A 459 5.08 -19.13 1.25
C ARG A 459 4.67 -17.88 2.00
N GLY A 460 4.18 -16.88 1.27
CA GLY A 460 3.67 -15.64 1.84
C GLY A 460 4.77 -14.69 2.32
N VAL A 461 4.35 -13.61 2.97
CA VAL A 461 5.24 -12.54 3.43
C VAL A 461 5.02 -12.31 4.91
N ARG A 462 6.12 -12.29 5.67
CA ARG A 462 6.15 -11.93 7.09
C ARG A 462 6.92 -10.62 7.30
N LEU A 463 6.55 -9.88 8.32
CA LEU A 463 7.19 -8.64 8.74
C LEU A 463 7.99 -8.89 10.01
N ARG A 464 9.28 -8.53 10.01
CA ARG A 464 10.15 -8.54 11.18
C ARG A 464 10.14 -7.18 11.84
N TRP A 465 9.79 -7.18 13.11
CA TRP A 465 9.67 -5.98 13.92
C TRP A 465 10.90 -5.76 14.81
N PRO A 466 11.10 -4.54 15.33
CA PRO A 466 12.21 -4.23 16.23
C PRO A 466 12.28 -5.09 17.51
N ASP A 467 11.14 -5.63 17.96
CA ASP A 467 11.06 -6.55 19.11
C ASP A 467 11.42 -8.01 18.75
N GLY A 468 11.84 -8.26 17.50
CA GLY A 468 12.16 -9.58 16.98
C GLY A 468 10.94 -10.41 16.59
N GLU A 469 9.71 -9.93 16.81
CA GLU A 469 8.50 -10.66 16.43
C GLU A 469 8.36 -10.73 14.91
N LEU A 470 7.89 -11.87 14.41
CA LEU A 470 7.49 -12.05 13.01
C LEU A 470 5.97 -12.09 12.93
N THR A 471 5.38 -11.17 12.18
CA THR A 471 3.93 -11.16 11.93
C THR A 471 3.62 -11.46 10.47
N GLU A 472 2.55 -12.20 10.23
CA GLU A 472 2.07 -12.45 8.87
C GLU A 472 1.49 -11.17 8.25
N ALA A 473 1.98 -10.81 7.06
CA ALA A 473 1.40 -9.76 6.21
C ALA A 473 0.56 -10.35 5.08
N LEU A 474 1.04 -11.45 4.48
CA LEU A 474 0.38 -12.21 3.41
C LEU A 474 0.55 -13.70 3.70
N SER A 475 -0.54 -14.45 3.77
CA SER A 475 -0.55 -15.87 4.19
C SER A 475 -0.26 -16.87 3.07
N GLY A 476 -0.31 -16.42 1.82
CA GLY A 476 -0.30 -17.28 0.64
C GLY A 476 0.15 -16.56 -0.63
N PRO A 477 -0.07 -17.19 -1.80
CA PRO A 477 0.27 -16.59 -3.09
C PRO A 477 -0.50 -15.29 -3.32
N VAL A 478 0.15 -14.35 -3.99
CA VAL A 478 -0.42 -13.04 -4.30
C VAL A 478 -1.18 -13.09 -5.62
N THR A 479 -0.65 -13.82 -6.61
CA THR A 479 -1.24 -13.91 -7.95
C THR A 479 -1.96 -15.24 -8.17
N GLY A 480 -1.46 -16.32 -7.56
CA GLY A 480 -1.91 -17.68 -7.81
C GLY A 480 -1.40 -18.27 -9.13
N MET A 481 -0.47 -17.59 -9.82
CA MET A 481 0.17 -18.10 -11.04
C MET A 481 1.21 -19.17 -10.73
N GLY A 482 1.72 -19.20 -9.50
CA GLY A 482 2.71 -20.19 -9.07
C GLY A 482 4.13 -19.86 -9.52
N PRO A 483 5.05 -20.84 -9.45
CA PRO A 483 6.45 -20.62 -9.77
C PRO A 483 6.71 -20.46 -11.27
N ALA A 484 7.78 -19.73 -11.58
CA ALA A 484 8.25 -19.48 -12.95
C ALA A 484 9.04 -20.64 -13.58
#